data_AF-A0A3D3JLN4-F1
#
_entry.id   AF-A0A3D3JLN4-F1
#
_cell.length_a   1.000
_cell.length_b   1.000
_cell.length_c   1.000
_cell.angle_alpha   90.00
_cell.angle_beta   90.00
_cell.angle_gamma   90.00
#
_symmetry.space_group_name_H-M   'P 1'
#
loop_
_entity.id
_entity.type
_entity.pdbx_description
1 polymer ?
#
loop_
_entity_poly.entity_id
_entity_poly.type
_entity_poly.pdbx_seq_one_letter_code
_entity_poly.pdbx_strand_id
1 'polypeptide(L)'
;MIDIDYDVTPADLSARLRQLFELAGRKIIDIQNSWDAADGTPVFTVEGRYTTRGWTEWTQGFQFGSAVLQYDVTGDAHFLELGRRRTVEVMAGHVSHVGVHDHGFNNVSTYGNLLRLMREGRIPVNNWEQNFYELALKLSGAVQAARWTDLPNGLGYIYSFNGPHSLFSDTIRSLRVLAMSDRLGHVLMGEKDRRINLLDRAWRHAETTAQYNVYFGKDRDSWDVPGRVVHESIFNLNDGSYRCPSTQQGYTPFSTWTRGHAWILCGYPEQLEFIDSLPDEVFDTCAADLYGSREAVTNRFIDVAVACADFYIRETPTDGIPYWDTGAPGLAYMEGYRELPADPYNAYEPVDSSAAAISAQGLIRLGRYLNGRGCTEEGSKYLQAGLTVARRLFEEPYLSTDDAHQGLILHSIYHRPNGWDHVPEGRSIPCGESSMWGDYHALELGVLLHRLATDQPYYAFFG
;
A
#
# COMPACT_ATOMS: atom_id res chain seq x y z
N MET A 1 8.89 20.20 5.00
CA MET A 1 7.91 19.71 5.98
C MET A 1 6.55 20.13 5.49
N ILE A 2 5.58 19.22 5.54
CA ILE A 2 4.19 19.49 5.13
C ILE A 2 3.64 20.70 5.89
N ASP A 3 3.00 21.62 5.18
CA ASP A 3 2.22 22.70 5.78
C ASP A 3 0.81 22.17 6.08
N ILE A 4 0.66 21.64 7.29
CA ILE A 4 -0.56 20.92 7.71
C ILE A 4 -1.70 21.92 7.90
N ASP A 5 -2.74 21.77 7.10
CA ASP A 5 -3.99 22.51 7.27
C ASP A 5 -4.88 21.78 8.27
N TYR A 6 -5.04 22.37 9.46
CA TYR A 6 -5.83 21.79 10.55
C TYR A 6 -7.34 22.04 10.43
N ASP A 7 -7.78 22.85 9.46
CA ASP A 7 -9.18 23.19 9.27
C ASP A 7 -9.87 22.28 8.24
N VAL A 8 -9.12 21.46 7.50
CA VAL A 8 -9.69 20.53 6.51
C VAL A 8 -10.47 19.42 7.21
N THR A 9 -11.69 19.19 6.73
CA THR A 9 -12.50 18.02 7.11
C THR A 9 -12.71 17.11 5.90
N PRO A 10 -13.06 15.82 6.12
CA PRO A 10 -13.45 14.93 5.02
C PRO A 10 -14.61 15.51 4.17
N ALA A 11 -15.53 16.27 4.79
CA ALA A 11 -16.66 16.88 4.09
C ALA A 11 -16.22 17.95 3.08
N ASP A 12 -15.16 18.71 3.37
CA ASP A 12 -14.62 19.74 2.46
C ASP A 12 -14.07 19.13 1.16
N LEU A 13 -13.70 17.85 1.18
CA LEU A 13 -13.19 17.12 0.02
C LEU A 13 -14.31 16.57 -0.89
N SER A 14 -15.60 16.71 -0.51
CA SER A 14 -16.72 16.08 -1.24
C SER A 14 -16.80 16.45 -2.72
N ALA A 15 -16.47 17.70 -3.10
CA ALA A 15 -16.44 18.11 -4.50
C ALA A 15 -15.31 17.41 -5.27
N ARG A 16 -14.13 17.29 -4.66
CA ARG A 16 -12.96 16.61 -5.22
C ARG A 16 -13.18 15.12 -5.37
N LEU A 17 -13.80 14.50 -4.37
CA LEU A 17 -14.17 13.08 -4.42
C LEU A 17 -15.15 12.80 -5.56
N ARG A 18 -16.18 13.64 -5.76
CA ARG A 18 -17.09 13.48 -6.90
C ARG A 18 -16.35 13.55 -8.23
N GLN A 19 -15.45 14.53 -8.39
CA GLN A 19 -14.64 14.64 -9.61
C GLN A 19 -13.71 13.44 -9.81
N LEU A 20 -13.05 12.97 -8.75
CA LEU A 20 -12.18 11.79 -8.76
C LEU A 20 -12.94 10.56 -9.29
N PHE A 21 -14.10 10.24 -8.71
CA PHE A 21 -14.88 9.06 -9.11
C PHE A 21 -15.56 9.24 -10.48
N GLU A 22 -15.87 10.45 -10.91
CA GLU A 22 -16.34 10.71 -12.28
C GLU A 22 -15.23 10.40 -13.31
N LEU A 23 -14.02 10.92 -13.09
CA LEU A 23 -12.88 10.69 -13.97
C LEU A 23 -12.45 9.22 -13.95
N ALA A 24 -12.40 8.60 -12.77
CA ALA A 24 -12.05 7.20 -12.62
C ALA A 24 -13.00 6.28 -13.37
N GLY A 25 -14.31 6.54 -13.33
CA GLY A 25 -15.30 5.76 -14.07
C GLY A 25 -15.02 5.76 -15.58
N ARG A 26 -14.72 6.93 -16.16
CA ARG A 26 -14.37 7.06 -17.59
C ARG A 26 -13.08 6.29 -17.93
N LYS A 27 -12.05 6.45 -17.10
CA LYS A 27 -10.73 5.84 -17.28
C LYS A 27 -10.77 4.31 -17.15
N ILE A 28 -11.52 3.77 -16.18
CA ILE A 28 -11.76 2.32 -16.03
C ILE A 28 -12.42 1.76 -17.28
N ILE A 29 -13.44 2.45 -17.83
CA ILE A 29 -14.12 2.03 -19.06
C ILE A 29 -13.18 2.07 -20.26
N ASP A 30 -12.37 3.12 -20.40
CA ASP A 30 -11.41 3.24 -21.50
C ASP A 30 -10.40 2.10 -21.49
N ILE A 31 -9.75 1.86 -20.35
CA ILE A 31 -8.81 0.74 -20.18
C ILE A 31 -9.50 -0.60 -20.50
N GLN A 32 -10.71 -0.83 -19.99
CA GLN A 32 -11.45 -2.06 -20.24
C GLN A 32 -11.78 -2.26 -21.73
N ASN A 33 -11.99 -1.19 -22.48
CA ASN A 33 -12.30 -1.26 -23.92
C ASN A 33 -11.04 -1.40 -24.78
N SER A 34 -9.91 -0.85 -24.35
CA SER A 34 -8.68 -0.81 -25.15
C SER A 34 -7.65 -1.90 -24.81
N TRP A 35 -7.68 -2.46 -23.60
CA TRP A 35 -6.64 -3.37 -23.12
C TRP A 35 -6.79 -4.78 -23.70
N ASP A 36 -5.72 -5.30 -24.29
CA ASP A 36 -5.62 -6.71 -24.67
C ASP A 36 -5.01 -7.51 -23.53
N ALA A 37 -5.76 -8.49 -23.00
CA ALA A 37 -5.25 -9.38 -21.95
C ALA A 37 -4.03 -10.21 -22.40
N ALA A 38 -3.81 -10.37 -23.71
CA ALA A 38 -2.62 -11.03 -24.25
C ALA A 38 -1.32 -10.23 -23.98
N ASP A 39 -1.42 -8.92 -23.73
CA ASP A 39 -0.27 -8.07 -23.39
C ASP A 39 0.17 -8.25 -21.92
N GLY A 40 -0.58 -9.00 -21.11
CA GLY A 40 -0.35 -9.16 -19.67
C GLY A 40 -0.99 -8.04 -18.86
N THR A 41 -0.50 -7.85 -17.64
CA THR A 41 -1.07 -6.88 -16.69
C THR A 41 -0.69 -5.43 -17.04
N PRO A 42 -1.62 -4.45 -16.99
CA PRO A 42 -1.31 -3.03 -17.09
C PRO A 42 -0.60 -2.51 -15.82
N VAL A 43 0.58 -1.89 -15.99
CA VAL A 43 1.45 -1.52 -14.86
C VAL A 43 1.53 0.00 -14.67
N PHE A 44 1.96 0.73 -15.71
CA PHE A 44 2.13 2.19 -15.70
C PHE A 44 1.88 2.75 -17.10
N THR A 45 1.59 4.04 -17.20
CA THR A 45 1.33 4.68 -18.49
C THR A 45 2.61 5.14 -19.19
N VAL A 46 2.57 5.16 -20.52
CA VAL A 46 3.55 5.82 -21.39
C VAL A 46 2.76 6.61 -22.42
N GLU A 47 3.00 7.91 -22.51
CA GLU A 47 2.24 8.84 -23.35
C GLU A 47 0.73 8.72 -23.08
N GLY A 48 0.40 8.57 -21.79
CA GLY A 48 -0.97 8.47 -21.30
C GLY A 48 -1.69 7.15 -21.57
N ARG A 49 -1.05 6.13 -22.13
CA ARG A 49 -1.65 4.80 -22.29
C ARG A 49 -0.98 3.79 -21.38
N TYR A 50 -1.76 2.93 -20.73
CA TYR A 50 -1.17 1.86 -19.93
C TYR A 50 -0.27 0.96 -20.78
N THR A 51 0.76 0.41 -20.17
CA THR A 51 1.68 -0.54 -20.77
C THR A 51 1.97 -1.68 -19.79
N THR A 52 2.40 -2.81 -20.34
CA THR A 52 2.79 -3.99 -19.58
C THR A 52 4.27 -3.96 -19.19
N ARG A 53 4.64 -4.81 -18.24
CA ARG A 53 6.04 -5.13 -17.95
C ARG A 53 6.18 -6.64 -17.73
N GLY A 54 6.51 -7.37 -18.79
CA GLY A 54 6.39 -8.84 -18.86
C GLY A 54 7.18 -9.70 -17.86
N TRP A 55 7.90 -9.14 -16.88
CA TRP A 55 8.43 -9.92 -15.75
C TRP A 55 7.48 -9.94 -14.55
N THR A 56 6.41 -9.14 -14.55
CA THR A 56 5.56 -8.95 -13.38
C THR A 56 4.07 -8.82 -13.71
N GLU A 57 3.24 -9.40 -12.85
CA GLU A 57 1.76 -9.40 -12.93
C GLU A 57 1.14 -8.82 -11.63
N TRP A 58 1.96 -8.21 -10.77
CA TRP A 58 1.57 -7.86 -9.39
C TRP A 58 0.46 -6.80 -9.27
N THR A 59 0.08 -6.15 -10.37
CA THR A 59 -0.87 -5.02 -10.40
C THR A 59 -2.27 -5.38 -10.95
N GLN A 60 -2.50 -6.64 -11.35
CA GLN A 60 -3.75 -7.04 -12.01
C GLN A 60 -4.97 -6.88 -11.08
N GLY A 61 -4.78 -7.15 -9.79
CA GLY A 61 -5.85 -6.96 -8.82
C GLY A 61 -6.20 -5.50 -8.57
N PHE A 62 -5.29 -4.56 -8.84
CA PHE A 62 -5.58 -3.13 -8.76
C PHE A 62 -6.49 -2.69 -9.91
N GLN A 63 -6.30 -3.21 -11.12
CA GLN A 63 -7.17 -2.90 -12.25
C GLN A 63 -8.63 -3.28 -11.95
N PHE A 64 -8.86 -4.53 -11.56
CA PHE A 64 -10.24 -5.01 -11.31
C PHE A 64 -10.78 -4.54 -9.96
N GLY A 65 -9.91 -4.39 -8.97
CA GLY A 65 -10.27 -3.81 -7.67
C GLY A 65 -10.72 -2.36 -7.78
N SER A 66 -10.15 -1.58 -8.70
CA SER A 66 -10.58 -0.20 -8.96
C SER A 66 -12.05 -0.12 -9.41
N ALA A 67 -12.52 -1.07 -10.23
CA ALA A 67 -13.93 -1.17 -10.59
C ALA A 67 -14.83 -1.49 -9.38
N VAL A 68 -14.36 -2.33 -8.45
CA VAL A 68 -15.11 -2.64 -7.22
C VAL A 68 -15.19 -1.40 -6.30
N LEU A 69 -14.09 -0.65 -6.15
CA LEU A 69 -14.08 0.59 -5.36
C LEU A 69 -14.91 1.71 -6.02
N GLN A 70 -14.94 1.76 -7.35
CA GLN A 70 -15.81 2.67 -8.11
C GLN A 70 -17.29 2.42 -7.77
N TYR A 71 -17.72 1.15 -7.71
CA TYR A 71 -19.07 0.80 -7.28
C TYR A 71 -19.35 1.20 -5.82
N ASP A 72 -18.39 1.00 -4.92
CA ASP A 72 -18.55 1.28 -3.48
C ASP A 72 -19.02 2.74 -3.22
N VAL A 73 -18.48 3.70 -3.98
CA VAL A 73 -18.89 5.11 -3.87
C VAL A 73 -20.09 5.46 -4.75
N THR A 74 -20.12 4.99 -5.99
CA THR A 74 -21.11 5.47 -6.98
C THR A 74 -22.43 4.71 -6.98
N GLY A 75 -22.42 3.45 -6.50
CA GLY A 75 -23.55 2.54 -6.63
C GLY A 75 -23.84 2.08 -8.06
N ASP A 76 -22.99 2.39 -9.04
CA ASP A 76 -23.21 2.01 -10.44
C ASP A 76 -22.87 0.52 -10.65
N ALA A 77 -23.94 -0.27 -10.85
CA ALA A 77 -23.89 -1.72 -10.99
C ALA A 77 -23.02 -2.20 -12.17
N HIS A 78 -22.75 -1.35 -13.17
CA HIS A 78 -21.84 -1.70 -14.26
C HIS A 78 -20.43 -2.02 -13.74
N PHE A 79 -19.90 -1.20 -12.82
CA PHE A 79 -18.55 -1.40 -12.28
C PHE A 79 -18.48 -2.59 -11.33
N LEU A 80 -19.55 -2.87 -10.57
CA LEU A 80 -19.64 -4.09 -9.77
C LEU A 80 -19.56 -5.32 -10.66
N GLU A 81 -20.34 -5.37 -11.73
CA GLU A 81 -20.35 -6.52 -12.63
C GLU A 81 -19.01 -6.67 -13.37
N LEU A 82 -18.40 -5.56 -13.79
CA LEU A 82 -17.06 -5.57 -14.37
C LEU A 82 -16.02 -6.16 -13.41
N GLY A 83 -15.92 -5.62 -12.19
CA GLY A 83 -14.96 -6.07 -11.19
C GLY A 83 -15.18 -7.53 -10.78
N ARG A 84 -16.44 -7.93 -10.57
CA ARG A 84 -16.84 -9.31 -10.25
C ARG A 84 -16.42 -10.27 -11.36
N ARG A 85 -16.85 -10.01 -12.59
CA ARG A 85 -16.62 -10.90 -13.73
C ARG A 85 -15.13 -11.06 -14.02
N ARG A 86 -14.37 -9.97 -14.05
CA ARG A 86 -12.92 -10.02 -14.31
C ARG A 86 -12.15 -10.71 -13.19
N THR A 87 -12.57 -10.55 -11.94
CA THR A 87 -12.00 -11.30 -10.81
C THR A 87 -12.11 -12.81 -11.05
N VAL A 88 -13.29 -13.30 -11.45
CA VAL A 88 -13.52 -14.72 -11.71
C VAL A 88 -12.76 -15.22 -12.94
N GLU A 89 -12.76 -14.45 -14.03
CA GLU A 89 -12.15 -14.86 -15.31
C GLU A 89 -10.61 -14.92 -15.27
N VAL A 90 -9.97 -14.02 -14.52
CA VAL A 90 -8.53 -13.73 -14.70
C VAL A 90 -7.70 -14.04 -13.44
N MET A 91 -8.24 -13.85 -12.24
CA MET A 91 -7.39 -13.82 -11.03
C MET A 91 -6.99 -15.19 -10.48
N ALA A 92 -7.50 -16.30 -11.04
CA ALA A 92 -7.21 -17.64 -10.54
C ALA A 92 -5.69 -17.95 -10.51
N GLY A 93 -4.95 -17.53 -11.54
CA GLY A 93 -3.48 -17.70 -11.58
C GLY A 93 -2.74 -16.97 -10.46
N HIS A 94 -3.33 -15.88 -9.96
CA HIS A 94 -2.75 -15.04 -8.90
C HIS A 94 -3.00 -15.60 -7.50
N VAL A 95 -4.01 -16.47 -7.34
CA VAL A 95 -4.26 -17.21 -6.10
C VAL A 95 -3.19 -18.28 -5.88
N SER A 96 -2.74 -18.93 -6.96
CA SER A 96 -1.76 -20.01 -6.93
C SER A 96 -0.32 -19.58 -7.25
N HIS A 97 -0.04 -18.27 -7.33
CA HIS A 97 1.27 -17.78 -7.77
C HIS A 97 2.33 -17.98 -6.68
N VAL A 98 3.12 -19.05 -6.77
CA VAL A 98 4.13 -19.37 -5.75
C VAL A 98 5.40 -18.52 -5.82
N GLY A 99 5.61 -17.76 -6.91
CA GLY A 99 6.84 -17.02 -7.18
C GLY A 99 6.96 -15.61 -6.58
N VAL A 100 5.90 -15.05 -5.99
CA VAL A 100 5.87 -13.65 -5.51
C VAL A 100 5.18 -13.51 -4.14
N HIS A 101 5.44 -12.41 -3.45
CA HIS A 101 4.85 -12.05 -2.15
C HIS A 101 3.66 -11.08 -2.27
N ASP A 102 3.19 -10.81 -3.49
CA ASP A 102 2.18 -9.79 -3.81
C ASP A 102 0.73 -10.27 -3.75
N HIS A 103 0.43 -11.36 -3.02
CA HIS A 103 -0.92 -11.93 -2.99
C HIS A 103 -1.93 -10.97 -2.38
N GLY A 104 -1.56 -10.22 -1.33
CA GLY A 104 -2.44 -9.21 -0.76
C GLY A 104 -2.76 -8.06 -1.70
N PHE A 105 -1.82 -7.63 -2.54
CA PHE A 105 -2.10 -6.59 -3.55
C PHE A 105 -3.10 -7.06 -4.60
N ASN A 106 -3.05 -8.34 -4.98
CA ASN A 106 -3.93 -8.88 -6.00
C ASN A 106 -5.28 -9.33 -5.45
N ASN A 107 -5.25 -10.21 -4.46
CA ASN A 107 -6.41 -10.99 -4.06
C ASN A 107 -7.26 -10.28 -2.99
N VAL A 108 -6.68 -9.41 -2.15
CA VAL A 108 -7.49 -8.58 -1.22
C VAL A 108 -8.16 -7.44 -1.97
N SER A 109 -7.47 -6.83 -2.93
CA SER A 109 -8.03 -5.76 -3.77
C SER A 109 -9.21 -6.22 -4.64
N THR A 110 -9.33 -7.52 -4.91
CA THR A 110 -10.40 -8.12 -5.72
C THR A 110 -11.38 -8.93 -4.85
N TYR A 111 -11.05 -10.21 -4.58
CA TYR A 111 -11.86 -11.11 -3.77
C TYR A 111 -12.20 -10.53 -2.39
N GLY A 112 -11.21 -9.88 -1.76
CA GLY A 112 -11.38 -9.21 -0.46
C GLY A 112 -12.41 -8.09 -0.51
N ASN A 113 -12.31 -7.18 -1.48
CA ASN A 113 -13.27 -6.09 -1.64
C ASN A 113 -14.69 -6.59 -1.96
N LEU A 114 -14.84 -7.60 -2.82
CA LEU A 114 -16.16 -8.18 -3.12
C LEU A 114 -16.78 -8.84 -1.88
N LEU A 115 -15.99 -9.59 -1.11
CA LEU A 115 -16.42 -10.20 0.15
C LEU A 115 -16.79 -9.14 1.19
N ARG A 116 -15.99 -8.08 1.30
CA ARG A 116 -16.22 -6.94 2.21
C ARG A 116 -17.57 -6.26 1.90
N LEU A 117 -17.81 -5.90 0.63
CA LEU A 117 -19.08 -5.29 0.22
C LEU A 117 -20.28 -6.20 0.55
N MET A 118 -20.11 -7.52 0.41
CA MET A 118 -21.16 -8.48 0.75
C MET A 118 -21.44 -8.50 2.27
N ARG A 119 -20.39 -8.50 3.10
CA ARG A 119 -20.49 -8.49 4.57
C ARG A 119 -21.07 -7.20 5.12
N GLU A 120 -20.74 -6.08 4.50
CA GLU A 120 -21.28 -4.76 4.84
C GLU A 120 -22.72 -4.55 4.31
N GLY A 121 -23.29 -5.53 3.58
CA GLY A 121 -24.64 -5.42 3.00
C GLY A 121 -24.75 -4.43 1.83
N ARG A 122 -23.61 -4.06 1.22
CA ARG A 122 -23.53 -3.17 0.04
C ARG A 122 -23.87 -3.88 -1.26
N ILE A 123 -23.74 -5.21 -1.29
CA ILE A 123 -24.24 -6.08 -2.37
C ILE A 123 -25.06 -7.23 -1.76
N PRO A 124 -26.02 -7.81 -2.51
CA PRO A 124 -26.77 -8.96 -2.04
C PRO A 124 -25.88 -10.15 -1.68
N VAL A 125 -26.22 -10.85 -0.60
CA VAL A 125 -25.51 -12.07 -0.20
C VAL A 125 -25.75 -13.17 -1.24
N ASN A 126 -24.67 -13.72 -1.76
CA ASN A 126 -24.66 -14.90 -2.61
C ASN A 126 -23.69 -15.93 -2.03
N ASN A 127 -24.24 -17.02 -1.47
CA ASN A 127 -23.44 -18.03 -0.76
C ASN A 127 -22.40 -18.71 -1.65
N TRP A 128 -22.65 -18.85 -2.97
CA TRP A 128 -21.67 -19.45 -3.86
C TRP A 128 -20.47 -18.52 -4.07
N GLU A 129 -20.75 -17.24 -4.38
CA GLU A 129 -19.72 -16.22 -4.52
C GLU A 129 -18.93 -16.02 -3.23
N GLN A 130 -19.63 -15.96 -2.09
CA GLN A 130 -18.99 -15.86 -0.77
C GLN A 130 -18.00 -17.00 -0.54
N ASN A 131 -18.43 -18.25 -0.70
CA ASN A 131 -17.57 -19.42 -0.52
C ASN A 131 -16.39 -19.42 -1.49
N PHE A 132 -16.60 -18.95 -2.72
CA PHE A 132 -15.55 -18.83 -3.73
C PHE A 132 -14.50 -17.78 -3.34
N TYR A 133 -14.93 -16.59 -2.90
CA TYR A 133 -14.03 -15.52 -2.45
C TYR A 133 -13.27 -15.91 -1.18
N GLU A 134 -13.96 -16.55 -0.23
CA GLU A 134 -13.33 -17.06 0.98
C GLU A 134 -12.29 -18.14 0.66
N LEU A 135 -12.58 -19.08 -0.25
CA LEU A 135 -11.59 -20.09 -0.67
C LEU A 135 -10.36 -19.44 -1.32
N ALA A 136 -10.55 -18.46 -2.21
CA ALA A 136 -9.46 -17.73 -2.84
C ALA A 136 -8.57 -17.05 -1.79
N LEU A 137 -9.15 -16.30 -0.85
CA LEU A 137 -8.40 -15.61 0.21
C LEU A 137 -7.68 -16.59 1.15
N LYS A 138 -8.34 -17.71 1.51
CA LYS A 138 -7.72 -18.77 2.31
C LYS A 138 -6.44 -19.28 1.66
N LEU A 139 -6.54 -19.70 0.39
CA LEU A 139 -5.42 -20.25 -0.37
C LEU A 139 -4.34 -19.20 -0.64
N SER A 140 -4.69 -17.98 -1.03
CA SER A 140 -3.72 -16.90 -1.22
C SER A 140 -2.90 -16.60 0.04
N GLY A 141 -3.55 -16.58 1.21
CA GLY A 141 -2.87 -16.42 2.49
C GLY A 141 -1.89 -17.55 2.77
N ALA A 142 -2.29 -18.80 2.53
CA ALA A 142 -1.43 -19.97 2.68
C ALA A 142 -0.26 -19.96 1.68
N VAL A 143 -0.49 -19.63 0.42
CA VAL A 143 0.56 -19.59 -0.63
C VAL A 143 1.57 -18.49 -0.34
N GLN A 144 1.13 -17.28 0.00
CA GLN A 144 2.05 -16.20 0.39
C GLN A 144 2.84 -16.60 1.65
N ALA A 145 2.15 -17.13 2.66
CA ALA A 145 2.80 -17.58 3.89
C ALA A 145 3.83 -18.69 3.63
N ALA A 146 3.65 -19.55 2.62
CA ALA A 146 4.57 -20.64 2.30
C ALA A 146 5.96 -20.16 1.85
N ARG A 147 6.08 -18.90 1.38
CA ARG A 147 7.36 -18.27 1.02
C ARG A 147 8.13 -17.81 2.26
N TRP A 148 8.42 -18.71 3.18
CA TRP A 148 8.97 -18.37 4.49
C TRP A 148 10.49 -18.60 4.59
N THR A 149 11.19 -17.63 5.16
CA THR A 149 12.57 -17.75 5.63
C THR A 149 12.59 -17.62 7.14
N ASP A 150 13.04 -18.68 7.83
CA ASP A 150 13.26 -18.67 9.27
C ASP A 150 14.53 -17.88 9.63
N LEU A 151 14.49 -17.15 10.74
CA LEU A 151 15.63 -16.44 11.32
C LEU A 151 15.85 -16.87 12.79
N PRO A 152 17.06 -16.63 13.36
CA PRO A 152 17.31 -16.82 14.77
C PRO A 152 16.34 -16.03 15.68
N ASN A 153 16.23 -16.44 16.95
CA ASN A 153 15.44 -15.76 17.99
C ASN A 153 13.93 -15.67 17.70
N GLY A 154 13.37 -16.66 16.99
CA GLY A 154 11.94 -16.69 16.68
C GLY A 154 11.53 -15.69 15.59
N LEU A 155 12.47 -15.01 14.94
CA LEU A 155 12.15 -14.15 13.81
C LEU A 155 11.95 -14.96 12.52
N GLY A 156 11.43 -14.31 11.50
CA GLY A 156 11.30 -14.88 10.18
C GLY A 156 10.42 -13.99 9.31
N TYR A 157 10.47 -14.21 8.01
CA TYR A 157 9.81 -13.35 7.06
C TYR A 157 9.35 -14.09 5.80
N ILE A 158 8.29 -13.56 5.20
CA ILE A 158 7.90 -13.87 3.84
C ILE A 158 8.93 -13.24 2.88
N TYR A 159 9.65 -14.06 2.12
CA TYR A 159 10.72 -13.59 1.24
C TYR A 159 10.20 -13.13 -0.13
N SER A 160 10.89 -12.13 -0.68
CA SER A 160 10.48 -11.44 -1.90
C SER A 160 10.72 -12.26 -3.17
N PHE A 161 10.32 -11.74 -4.34
CA PHE A 161 10.63 -12.36 -5.63
C PHE A 161 12.15 -12.49 -5.91
N ASN A 162 13.01 -11.72 -5.23
CA ASN A 162 14.47 -11.86 -5.34
C ASN A 162 14.99 -13.18 -4.75
N GLY A 163 14.21 -13.81 -3.87
CA GLY A 163 14.50 -15.13 -3.31
C GLY A 163 14.66 -15.11 -1.79
N PRO A 164 15.00 -16.26 -1.18
CA PRO A 164 14.84 -16.45 0.26
C PRO A 164 15.66 -15.52 1.16
N HIS A 165 16.69 -14.87 0.63
CA HIS A 165 17.59 -13.98 1.36
C HIS A 165 17.06 -12.55 1.51
N SER A 166 15.94 -12.23 0.86
CA SER A 166 15.48 -10.86 0.62
C SER A 166 14.16 -10.56 1.31
N LEU A 167 14.17 -9.54 2.18
CA LEU A 167 13.01 -8.98 2.86
C LEU A 167 12.68 -7.60 2.28
N PHE A 168 11.52 -7.47 1.64
CA PHE A 168 11.04 -6.19 1.10
C PHE A 168 10.06 -5.48 2.04
N SER A 169 10.14 -4.15 2.04
CA SER A 169 9.25 -3.27 2.81
C SER A 169 7.78 -3.32 2.37
N ASP A 170 7.49 -3.62 1.11
CA ASP A 170 6.13 -3.68 0.56
C ASP A 170 5.28 -4.82 1.12
N THR A 171 5.93 -5.89 1.60
CA THR A 171 5.26 -7.12 2.03
C THR A 171 4.35 -6.87 3.23
N ILE A 172 4.62 -5.82 4.02
CA ILE A 172 3.75 -5.36 5.10
C ILE A 172 2.32 -5.07 4.62
N ARG A 173 2.14 -4.52 3.41
CA ARG A 173 0.82 -4.23 2.81
C ARG A 173 0.16 -5.49 2.30
N SER A 174 0.93 -6.44 1.79
CA SER A 174 0.39 -7.70 1.28
C SER A 174 0.03 -8.67 2.41
N LEU A 175 0.55 -8.49 3.63
CA LEU A 175 0.17 -9.28 4.82
C LEU A 175 -1.34 -9.27 5.12
N ARG A 176 -2.11 -8.31 4.60
CA ARG A 176 -3.58 -8.29 4.67
C ARG A 176 -4.20 -9.63 4.26
N VAL A 177 -3.60 -10.37 3.32
CA VAL A 177 -4.13 -11.66 2.89
C VAL A 177 -3.90 -12.78 3.91
N LEU A 178 -2.80 -12.74 4.68
CA LEU A 178 -2.60 -13.68 5.80
C LEU A 178 -3.59 -13.39 6.91
N ALA A 179 -3.80 -12.10 7.24
CA ALA A 179 -4.79 -11.65 8.22
C ALA A 179 -6.21 -12.10 7.84
N MET A 180 -6.60 -11.92 6.56
CA MET A 180 -7.89 -12.39 6.06
C MET A 180 -8.02 -13.91 6.09
N SER A 181 -6.98 -14.64 5.67
CA SER A 181 -6.98 -16.10 5.65
C SER A 181 -7.11 -16.69 7.06
N ASP A 182 -6.40 -16.10 8.04
CA ASP A 182 -6.52 -16.45 9.46
C ASP A 182 -7.93 -16.17 10.02
N ARG A 183 -8.48 -14.97 9.75
CA ARG A 183 -9.86 -14.60 10.13
C ARG A 183 -10.91 -15.57 9.57
N LEU A 184 -10.63 -16.17 8.42
CA LEU A 184 -11.49 -17.18 7.79
C LEU A 184 -11.26 -18.60 8.35
N GLY A 185 -10.44 -18.75 9.40
CA GLY A 185 -10.14 -20.01 10.09
C GLY A 185 -9.19 -20.93 9.33
N HIS A 186 -8.43 -20.41 8.37
CA HIS A 186 -7.51 -21.23 7.58
C HIS A 186 -6.13 -21.33 8.22
N VAL A 187 -5.43 -22.42 7.89
CA VAL A 187 -4.05 -22.67 8.29
C VAL A 187 -3.28 -23.18 7.09
N LEU A 188 -2.00 -22.86 7.02
CA LEU A 188 -1.11 -23.49 6.06
C LEU A 188 -0.72 -24.88 6.58
N MET A 189 -0.95 -25.91 5.76
CA MET A 189 -0.48 -27.27 6.06
C MET A 189 0.89 -27.49 5.41
N GLY A 190 1.92 -27.69 6.23
CA GLY A 190 3.28 -28.01 5.81
C GLY A 190 3.58 -29.50 5.87
N GLU A 191 4.86 -29.85 5.67
CA GLU A 191 5.32 -31.24 5.71
C GLU A 191 4.95 -31.95 7.02
N LYS A 192 4.63 -33.25 6.91
CA LYS A 192 4.19 -34.10 8.04
C LYS A 192 2.98 -33.53 8.78
N ASP A 193 2.04 -32.95 8.03
CA ASP A 193 0.82 -32.33 8.53
C ASP A 193 1.07 -31.21 9.56
N ARG A 194 2.23 -30.54 9.49
CA ARG A 194 2.55 -29.40 10.35
C ARG A 194 1.56 -28.28 10.07
N ARG A 195 0.74 -27.95 11.06
CA ARG A 195 -0.14 -26.78 11.02
C ARG A 195 0.70 -25.52 11.25
N ILE A 196 0.62 -24.57 10.33
CA ILE A 196 1.31 -23.29 10.40
C ILE A 196 0.25 -22.19 10.54
N ASN A 197 0.38 -21.44 11.63
CA ASN A 197 -0.50 -20.31 11.93
C ASN A 197 -0.13 -19.11 11.03
N LEU A 198 -1.13 -18.56 10.34
CA LEU A 198 -0.93 -17.50 9.37
C LEU A 198 -0.74 -16.13 10.04
N LEU A 199 -1.46 -15.87 11.14
CA LEU A 199 -1.29 -14.65 11.92
C LEU A 199 0.07 -14.61 12.64
N ASP A 200 0.55 -15.74 13.17
CA ASP A 200 1.90 -15.86 13.74
C ASP A 200 2.98 -15.51 12.71
N ARG A 201 2.88 -16.01 11.47
CA ARG A 201 3.79 -15.63 10.38
C ARG A 201 3.67 -14.15 10.01
N ALA A 202 2.46 -13.61 9.96
CA ALA A 202 2.25 -12.19 9.67
C ALA A 202 2.94 -11.29 10.71
N TRP A 203 2.79 -11.62 12.00
CA TRP A 203 3.38 -10.84 13.10
C TRP A 203 4.90 -11.01 13.21
N ARG A 204 5.44 -12.21 13.01
CA ARG A 204 6.90 -12.40 12.93
C ARG A 204 7.53 -11.67 11.75
N HIS A 205 6.86 -11.66 10.59
CA HIS A 205 7.30 -10.86 9.43
C HIS A 205 7.26 -9.37 9.75
N ALA A 206 6.18 -8.88 10.38
CA ALA A 206 6.07 -7.49 10.76
C ALA A 206 7.14 -7.09 11.80
N GLU A 207 7.50 -7.95 12.77
CA GLU A 207 8.60 -7.65 13.68
C GLU A 207 9.94 -7.59 12.96
N THR A 208 10.20 -8.55 12.08
CA THR A 208 11.44 -8.58 11.29
C THR A 208 11.54 -7.32 10.42
N THR A 209 10.44 -6.90 9.79
CA THR A 209 10.37 -5.67 9.01
C THR A 209 10.63 -4.44 9.90
N ALA A 210 10.01 -4.36 11.07
CA ALA A 210 10.23 -3.26 12.02
C ALA A 210 11.70 -3.18 12.44
N GLN A 211 12.34 -4.32 12.70
CA GLN A 211 13.72 -4.36 13.19
C GLN A 211 14.75 -4.02 12.11
N TYR A 212 14.54 -4.47 10.87
CA TYR A 212 15.57 -4.39 9.84
C TYR A 212 15.29 -3.34 8.77
N ASN A 213 14.02 -3.09 8.43
CA ASN A 213 13.65 -2.10 7.42
C ASN A 213 13.42 -0.70 7.98
N VAL A 214 13.01 -0.56 9.24
CA VAL A 214 12.69 0.74 9.86
C VAL A 214 13.81 1.18 10.79
N TYR A 215 14.21 2.44 10.65
CA TYR A 215 15.24 3.08 11.46
C TYR A 215 14.58 3.99 12.50
N PHE A 216 15.07 3.98 13.74
CA PHE A 216 14.40 4.65 14.87
C PHE A 216 15.23 5.79 15.46
N GLY A 217 16.47 5.99 15.01
CA GLY A 217 17.41 6.93 15.64
C GLY A 217 17.72 6.57 17.08
N LYS A 218 17.92 5.27 17.33
CA LYS A 218 18.31 4.70 18.62
C LYS A 218 19.73 4.15 18.54
N ASP A 219 20.60 4.90 17.86
CA ASP A 219 22.03 4.62 17.66
C ASP A 219 22.32 3.22 17.06
N ARG A 220 21.49 2.77 16.11
CA ARG A 220 21.74 1.52 15.36
C ARG A 220 23.07 1.58 14.59
N ASP A 221 23.28 2.68 13.85
CA ASP A 221 24.47 2.98 13.06
C ASP A 221 24.50 4.48 12.65
N SER A 222 25.54 4.92 11.92
CA SER A 222 25.70 6.32 11.49
C SER A 222 24.60 6.85 10.54
N TRP A 223 23.75 5.97 10.00
CA TRP A 223 22.67 6.30 9.07
C TRP A 223 21.28 6.03 9.68
N ASP A 224 21.20 5.90 11.01
CA ASP A 224 19.97 5.69 11.77
C ASP A 224 19.13 6.95 11.93
N VAL A 225 18.58 7.42 10.81
CA VAL A 225 17.66 8.55 10.79
C VAL A 225 16.27 8.10 11.28
N PRO A 226 15.65 8.76 12.28
CA PRO A 226 14.34 8.35 12.79
C PRO A 226 13.25 8.33 11.71
N GLY A 227 12.59 7.18 11.58
CA GLY A 227 11.49 6.90 10.66
C GLY A 227 11.91 6.61 9.22
N ARG A 228 13.22 6.61 8.93
CA ARG A 228 13.73 6.20 7.63
C ARG A 228 13.40 4.72 7.37
N VAL A 229 13.01 4.41 6.15
CA VAL A 229 12.74 3.04 5.69
C VAL A 229 13.73 2.65 4.60
N VAL A 230 14.32 1.45 4.70
CA VAL A 230 15.04 0.82 3.59
C VAL A 230 14.10 -0.07 2.79
N HIS A 231 14.29 -0.03 1.47
CA HIS A 231 13.47 -0.78 0.54
C HIS A 231 13.59 -2.29 0.76
N GLU A 232 14.82 -2.80 0.85
CA GLU A 232 15.13 -4.22 0.97
C GLU A 232 16.17 -4.46 2.08
N SER A 233 16.06 -5.58 2.78
CA SER A 233 17.02 -6.08 3.77
C SER A 233 17.52 -7.46 3.37
N ILE A 234 18.85 -7.66 3.39
CA ILE A 234 19.51 -8.89 2.93
C ILE A 234 20.02 -9.72 4.11
N PHE A 235 19.77 -11.03 4.08
CA PHE A 235 20.20 -11.98 5.09
C PHE A 235 21.05 -13.10 4.51
N ASN A 236 21.96 -13.64 5.31
CA ASN A 236 22.67 -14.87 4.99
C ASN A 236 21.79 -16.08 5.28
N LEU A 237 21.56 -16.92 4.28
CA LEU A 237 20.73 -18.12 4.44
C LEU A 237 21.42 -19.26 5.19
N ASN A 238 22.75 -19.21 5.34
CA ASN A 238 23.48 -20.26 6.06
C ASN A 238 23.31 -20.16 7.58
N ASP A 239 23.15 -18.94 8.12
CA ASP A 239 23.12 -18.69 9.57
C ASP A 239 22.04 -17.68 10.02
N GLY A 240 21.29 -17.08 9.09
CA GLY A 240 20.27 -16.07 9.37
C GLY A 240 20.82 -14.69 9.77
N SER A 241 22.13 -14.45 9.66
CA SER A 241 22.71 -13.15 10.00
C SER A 241 22.29 -12.06 9.01
N TYR A 242 21.95 -10.88 9.54
CA TYR A 242 21.72 -9.69 8.73
C TYR A 242 23.02 -9.27 8.02
N ARG A 243 22.93 -8.94 6.73
CA ARG A 243 24.08 -8.53 5.91
C ARG A 243 24.11 -7.04 5.68
N CYS A 244 23.07 -6.49 5.05
CA CYS A 244 23.05 -5.08 4.67
C CYS A 244 21.65 -4.62 4.27
N PRO A 245 21.40 -3.29 4.32
CA PRO A 245 20.30 -2.71 3.59
C PRO A 245 20.58 -2.78 2.09
N SER A 246 19.53 -2.86 1.28
CA SER A 246 19.56 -2.91 -0.17
C SER A 246 18.40 -2.10 -0.76
N THR A 247 18.41 -1.92 -2.07
CA THR A 247 17.29 -1.38 -2.83
C THR A 247 17.33 -1.85 -4.28
N GLN A 248 16.15 -2.12 -4.86
CA GLN A 248 15.98 -2.28 -6.30
C GLN A 248 15.55 -0.96 -6.97
N GLN A 249 14.59 -0.25 -6.37
CA GLN A 249 13.90 0.89 -7.01
C GLN A 249 14.30 2.27 -6.47
N GLY A 250 14.81 2.36 -5.25
CA GLY A 250 15.37 3.58 -4.66
C GLY A 250 16.75 3.95 -5.19
N TYR A 251 17.19 5.18 -4.93
CA TYR A 251 18.48 5.71 -5.38
C TYR A 251 19.66 4.96 -4.73
N THR A 252 19.60 4.74 -3.42
CA THR A 252 20.67 4.06 -2.68
C THR A 252 20.12 3.36 -1.44
N PRO A 253 20.74 2.26 -0.95
CA PRO A 253 20.34 1.63 0.31
C PRO A 253 20.46 2.51 1.55
N PHE A 254 21.04 3.71 1.44
CA PHE A 254 21.20 4.70 2.51
C PHE A 254 20.23 5.89 2.41
N SER A 255 19.39 5.94 1.38
CA SER A 255 18.31 6.93 1.24
C SER A 255 16.96 6.28 1.56
N THR A 256 15.86 6.97 1.29
CA THR A 256 14.50 6.42 1.43
C THR A 256 13.74 6.61 0.13
N TRP A 257 13.50 5.49 -0.55
CA TRP A 257 12.55 5.42 -1.64
C TRP A 257 11.13 5.62 -1.09
N THR A 258 10.45 6.65 -1.58
CA THR A 258 9.27 7.17 -0.86
C THR A 258 8.06 6.26 -0.96
N ARG A 259 7.91 5.47 -2.02
CA ARG A 259 6.89 4.42 -2.07
C ARG A 259 7.18 3.23 -1.15
N GLY A 260 8.44 2.82 -1.03
CA GLY A 260 8.84 1.78 -0.06
C GLY A 260 8.52 2.19 1.38
N HIS A 261 8.74 3.47 1.70
CA HIS A 261 8.32 4.07 2.96
C HIS A 261 6.78 4.11 3.09
N ALA A 262 6.07 4.53 2.05
CA ALA A 262 4.61 4.61 2.07
C ALA A 262 3.94 3.26 2.37
N TRP A 263 4.52 2.15 1.91
CA TRP A 263 4.03 0.81 2.24
C TRP A 263 4.06 0.51 3.74
N ILE A 264 5.13 0.89 4.44
CA ILE A 264 5.23 0.76 5.90
C ILE A 264 4.24 1.69 6.58
N LEU A 265 4.21 2.96 6.18
CA LEU A 265 3.32 3.98 6.76
C LEU A 265 1.84 3.63 6.62
N CYS A 266 1.42 2.96 5.54
CA CYS A 266 0.04 2.51 5.40
C CYS A 266 -0.20 1.12 6.01
N GLY A 267 0.79 0.21 5.94
CA GLY A 267 0.62 -1.18 6.36
C GLY A 267 0.50 -1.34 7.87
N TYR A 268 1.33 -0.67 8.67
CA TYR A 268 1.25 -0.80 10.12
C TYR A 268 -0.08 -0.27 10.69
N PRO A 269 -0.62 0.89 10.26
CA PRO A 269 -1.97 1.31 10.66
C PRO A 269 -3.08 0.34 10.26
N GLU A 270 -3.06 -0.24 9.05
CA GLU A 270 -4.04 -1.28 8.67
C GLU A 270 -3.95 -2.50 9.60
N GLN A 271 -2.74 -2.90 9.99
CA GLN A 271 -2.56 -4.01 10.92
C GLN A 271 -2.99 -3.65 12.35
N LEU A 272 -2.80 -2.41 12.80
CA LEU A 272 -3.34 -1.92 14.09
C LEU A 272 -4.86 -2.03 14.13
N GLU A 273 -5.55 -1.60 13.07
CA GLU A 273 -7.00 -1.76 12.93
C GLU A 273 -7.41 -3.23 12.97
N PHE A 274 -6.64 -4.12 12.33
CA PHE A 274 -6.89 -5.55 12.38
C PHE A 274 -6.66 -6.12 13.79
N ILE A 275 -5.58 -5.74 14.48
CA ILE A 275 -5.26 -6.16 15.84
C ILE A 275 -6.42 -5.84 16.80
N ASP A 276 -6.99 -4.63 16.72
CA ASP A 276 -8.12 -4.21 17.56
C ASP A 276 -9.38 -5.06 17.34
N SER A 277 -9.55 -5.64 16.16
CA SER A 277 -10.68 -6.52 15.84
C SER A 277 -10.49 -7.99 16.25
N LEU A 278 -9.32 -8.38 16.75
CA LEU A 278 -9.05 -9.75 17.19
C LEU A 278 -9.53 -10.00 18.62
N PRO A 279 -9.86 -11.25 18.99
CA PRO A 279 -10.16 -11.62 20.36
C PRO A 279 -8.87 -11.78 21.19
N ASP A 280 -8.96 -11.64 22.52
CA ASP A 280 -7.78 -11.56 23.40
C ASP A 280 -6.95 -12.86 23.46
N GLU A 281 -7.56 -14.02 23.25
CA GLU A 281 -6.89 -15.33 23.34
C GLU A 281 -5.80 -15.51 22.27
N VAL A 282 -5.87 -14.73 21.19
CA VAL A 282 -4.88 -14.77 20.11
C VAL A 282 -3.50 -14.31 20.61
N PHE A 283 -3.44 -13.33 21.52
CA PHE A 283 -2.18 -12.73 21.97
C PHE A 283 -1.40 -13.63 22.94
N ASP A 284 -2.06 -14.62 23.53
CA ASP A 284 -1.43 -15.65 24.34
C ASP A 284 -0.74 -16.74 23.50
N THR A 285 -1.07 -16.83 22.20
CA THR A 285 -0.67 -17.95 21.33
C THR A 285 0.11 -17.53 20.09
N CYS A 286 -0.21 -16.40 19.47
CA CYS A 286 0.42 -15.93 18.24
C CYS A 286 1.58 -14.98 18.55
N ALA A 287 2.79 -15.33 18.09
CA ALA A 287 4.02 -14.58 18.37
C ALA A 287 4.18 -14.18 19.86
N ALA A 288 3.72 -15.04 20.77
CA ALA A 288 3.72 -14.75 22.20
C ALA A 288 5.15 -14.59 22.76
N ASP A 289 6.14 -15.24 22.13
CA ASP A 289 7.56 -15.07 22.42
C ASP A 289 8.12 -13.71 22.02
N LEU A 290 7.47 -12.99 21.09
CA LEU A 290 7.87 -11.65 20.65
C LEU A 290 7.15 -10.54 21.43
N TYR A 291 5.84 -10.69 21.64
CA TYR A 291 5.00 -9.62 22.21
C TYR A 291 4.42 -9.96 23.57
N GLY A 292 3.92 -11.18 23.74
CA GLY A 292 3.35 -11.68 25.00
C GLY A 292 2.06 -10.98 25.48
N SER A 293 1.55 -9.98 24.77
CA SER A 293 0.26 -9.31 25.07
C SER A 293 -0.23 -8.45 23.90
N ARG A 294 -1.55 -8.14 23.90
CA ARG A 294 -2.16 -7.15 23.00
C ARG A 294 -1.48 -5.80 23.10
N GLU A 295 -1.23 -5.32 24.31
CA GLU A 295 -0.64 -4.01 24.54
C GLU A 295 0.77 -3.92 23.93
N ALA A 296 1.61 -4.95 24.11
CA ALA A 296 2.97 -4.96 23.58
C ALA A 296 3.01 -4.93 22.04
N VAL A 297 2.21 -5.77 21.35
CA VAL A 297 2.16 -5.74 19.87
C VAL A 297 1.58 -4.44 19.37
N THR A 298 0.54 -3.91 20.04
CA THR A 298 -0.07 -2.62 19.68
C THR A 298 0.92 -1.49 19.80
N ASN A 299 1.61 -1.36 20.95
CA ASN A 299 2.60 -0.31 21.17
C ASN A 299 3.77 -0.42 20.19
N ARG A 300 4.23 -1.65 19.91
CA ARG A 300 5.28 -1.87 18.91
C ARG A 300 4.86 -1.38 17.53
N PHE A 301 3.64 -1.67 17.09
CA PHE A 301 3.15 -1.25 15.78
C PHE A 301 2.88 0.25 15.72
N ILE A 302 2.40 0.86 16.81
CA ILE A 302 2.30 2.32 16.95
C ILE A 302 3.68 2.96 16.80
N ASP A 303 4.71 2.45 17.49
CA ASP A 303 6.08 2.97 17.42
C ASP A 303 6.59 3.01 15.96
N VAL A 304 6.34 1.95 15.19
CA VAL A 304 6.70 1.91 13.75
C VAL A 304 5.92 2.96 12.96
N ALA A 305 4.60 2.98 13.11
CA ALA A 305 3.72 3.85 12.34
C ALA A 305 4.01 5.34 12.62
N VAL A 306 4.20 5.70 13.89
CA VAL A 306 4.54 7.05 14.34
C VAL A 306 5.90 7.48 13.77
N ALA A 307 6.93 6.64 13.87
CA ALA A 307 8.24 6.96 13.32
C ALA A 307 8.16 7.26 11.81
N CYS A 308 7.46 6.43 11.05
CA CYS A 308 7.27 6.64 9.60
C CYS A 308 6.42 7.88 9.31
N ALA A 309 5.37 8.14 10.09
CA ALA A 309 4.50 9.31 9.90
C ALA A 309 5.28 10.62 10.13
N ASP A 310 6.09 10.68 11.18
CA ASP A 310 6.95 11.83 11.48
C ASP A 310 8.03 12.04 10.41
N PHE A 311 8.64 10.96 9.90
CA PHE A 311 9.58 11.04 8.79
C PHE A 311 8.91 11.59 7.53
N TYR A 312 7.75 11.06 7.15
CA TYR A 312 7.03 11.52 5.97
C TYR A 312 6.68 13.01 6.07
N ILE A 313 6.11 13.47 7.19
CA ILE A 313 5.75 14.87 7.39
C ILE A 313 6.98 15.77 7.28
N ARG A 314 8.13 15.35 7.85
CA ARG A 314 9.36 16.14 7.85
C ARG A 314 10.04 16.20 6.48
N GLU A 315 10.13 15.08 5.79
CA GLU A 315 10.92 14.92 4.56
C GLU A 315 10.14 15.26 3.27
N THR A 316 8.83 15.51 3.39
CA THR A 316 7.98 15.84 2.24
C THR A 316 7.85 17.36 2.05
N PRO A 317 7.75 17.85 0.79
CA PRO A 317 7.35 19.22 0.44
C PRO A 317 6.05 19.69 1.11
N THR A 318 5.81 21.00 1.09
CA THR A 318 4.74 21.64 1.87
C THR A 318 3.32 21.18 1.49
N ASP A 319 3.12 20.77 0.24
CA ASP A 319 1.85 20.25 -0.28
C ASP A 319 1.59 18.77 0.05
N GLY A 320 2.57 18.08 0.64
CA GLY A 320 2.46 16.68 0.97
C GLY A 320 2.74 15.72 -0.19
N ILE A 321 3.29 16.17 -1.32
CA ILE A 321 3.66 15.28 -2.43
C ILE A 321 5.17 15.03 -2.44
N PRO A 322 5.65 13.79 -2.20
CA PRO A 322 7.07 13.54 -2.04
C PRO A 322 7.80 13.45 -3.38
N TYR A 323 9.10 13.79 -3.37
CA TYR A 323 10.02 13.35 -4.42
C TYR A 323 10.17 11.82 -4.39
N TRP A 324 10.55 11.20 -5.50
CA TRP A 324 10.60 9.74 -5.62
C TRP A 324 11.55 9.06 -4.60
N ASP A 325 12.60 9.75 -4.17
CA ASP A 325 13.57 9.29 -3.18
C ASP A 325 14.16 10.48 -2.40
N THR A 326 14.29 10.36 -1.08
CA THR A 326 14.77 11.46 -0.21
C THR A 326 16.26 11.77 -0.35
N GLY A 327 17.02 10.88 -0.99
CA GLY A 327 18.44 11.04 -1.25
C GLY A 327 18.78 11.18 -2.74
N ALA A 328 17.77 11.36 -3.62
CA ALA A 328 18.01 11.48 -5.05
C ALA A 328 19.01 12.63 -5.34
N PRO A 329 20.02 12.41 -6.21
CA PRO A 329 21.18 13.29 -6.32
C PRO A 329 20.82 14.68 -6.85
N GLY A 330 19.79 14.78 -7.69
CA GLY A 330 19.32 16.05 -8.23
C GLY A 330 18.68 16.97 -7.19
N LEU A 331 18.27 16.44 -6.03
CA LEU A 331 17.80 17.26 -4.90
C LEU A 331 18.88 18.24 -4.41
N ALA A 332 20.17 17.93 -4.63
CA ALA A 332 21.26 18.84 -4.31
C ALA A 332 21.23 20.16 -5.12
N TYR A 333 20.51 20.18 -6.24
CA TYR A 333 20.30 21.37 -7.07
C TYR A 333 18.97 22.08 -6.78
N MET A 334 18.18 21.56 -5.84
CA MET A 334 16.86 22.04 -5.48
C MET A 334 16.88 22.56 -4.04
N GLU A 335 17.64 23.62 -3.78
CA GLU A 335 17.73 24.21 -2.44
C GLU A 335 16.33 24.61 -1.93
N GLY A 336 16.01 24.27 -0.68
CA GLY A 336 14.71 24.56 -0.09
C GLY A 336 13.54 23.76 -0.67
N TYR A 337 13.75 22.66 -1.41
CA TYR A 337 12.64 21.89 -2.03
C TYR A 337 11.56 21.42 -1.05
N ARG A 338 11.89 21.29 0.25
CA ARG A 338 10.96 20.90 1.33
C ARG A 338 10.16 22.07 1.90
N GLU A 339 10.48 23.31 1.52
CA GLU A 339 9.88 24.56 2.02
C GLU A 339 8.87 25.15 1.02
N LEU A 340 8.73 24.53 -0.15
CA LEU A 340 7.80 24.91 -1.21
C LEU A 340 6.88 23.72 -1.55
N PRO A 341 5.79 23.94 -2.30
CA PRO A 341 5.05 22.85 -2.93
C PRO A 341 5.97 22.06 -3.88
N ALA A 342 5.70 20.77 -4.05
CA ALA A 342 6.46 19.97 -4.98
C ALA A 342 6.19 20.44 -6.41
N ASP A 343 7.23 20.55 -7.22
CA ASP A 343 7.09 20.89 -8.63
C ASP A 343 7.28 19.61 -9.46
N PRO A 344 6.21 18.95 -9.96
CA PRO A 344 6.36 17.75 -10.80
C PRO A 344 7.05 18.04 -12.14
N TYR A 345 7.28 19.31 -12.46
CA TYR A 345 7.72 19.81 -13.74
C TYR A 345 9.10 20.47 -13.72
N ASN A 346 9.81 20.33 -12.59
CA ASN A 346 11.18 20.81 -12.40
C ASN A 346 12.20 20.09 -13.33
N ALA A 347 13.46 20.50 -13.27
CA ALA A 347 14.51 20.01 -14.16
C ALA A 347 15.38 18.86 -13.59
N TYR A 348 15.22 18.51 -12.32
CA TYR A 348 16.21 17.73 -11.55
C TYR A 348 15.69 16.38 -11.06
N GLU A 349 14.57 16.33 -10.34
CA GLU A 349 14.05 15.08 -9.76
C GLU A 349 12.54 14.95 -9.85
N PRO A 350 12.00 13.78 -10.22
CA PRO A 350 10.56 13.58 -10.29
C PRO A 350 9.92 13.42 -8.90
N VAL A 351 8.65 13.80 -8.82
CA VAL A 351 7.79 13.45 -7.69
C VAL A 351 7.24 12.03 -7.84
N ASP A 352 6.74 11.45 -6.76
CA ASP A 352 5.97 10.20 -6.80
C ASP A 352 4.63 10.36 -6.08
N SER A 353 3.61 10.75 -6.84
CA SER A 353 2.25 10.93 -6.35
C SER A 353 1.60 9.63 -5.86
N SER A 354 2.06 8.47 -6.36
CA SER A 354 1.58 7.18 -5.87
C SER A 354 1.96 6.96 -4.39
N ALA A 355 3.17 7.37 -3.99
CA ALA A 355 3.59 7.37 -2.59
C ALA A 355 2.75 8.31 -1.73
N ALA A 356 2.30 9.45 -2.26
CA ALA A 356 1.37 10.35 -1.56
C ALA A 356 0.00 9.71 -1.33
N ALA A 357 -0.58 9.06 -2.35
CA ALA A 357 -1.87 8.36 -2.24
C ALA A 357 -1.86 7.30 -1.13
N ILE A 358 -0.77 6.55 -1.04
CA ILE A 358 -0.58 5.50 -0.04
C ILE A 358 -0.32 6.11 1.34
N SER A 359 0.54 7.13 1.43
CA SER A 359 0.90 7.76 2.71
C SER A 359 -0.28 8.50 3.33
N ALA A 360 -1.11 9.16 2.54
CA ALA A 360 -2.33 9.81 3.02
C ALA A 360 -3.29 8.80 3.69
N GLN A 361 -3.43 7.59 3.14
CA GLN A 361 -4.19 6.52 3.79
C GLN A 361 -3.58 6.16 5.15
N GLY A 362 -2.27 5.92 5.21
CA GLY A 362 -1.58 5.59 6.44
C GLY A 362 -1.72 6.65 7.53
N LEU A 363 -1.56 7.92 7.16
CA LEU A 363 -1.70 9.07 8.05
C LEU A 363 -3.13 9.21 8.60
N ILE A 364 -4.15 9.08 7.75
CA ILE A 364 -5.56 9.16 8.18
C ILE A 364 -5.89 8.00 9.11
N ARG A 365 -5.52 6.77 8.76
CA ARG A 365 -5.75 5.58 9.59
C ARG A 365 -5.07 5.70 10.95
N LEU A 366 -3.78 6.05 10.97
CA LEU A 366 -3.02 6.24 12.20
C LEU A 366 -3.61 7.36 13.06
N GLY A 367 -3.93 8.50 12.44
CA GLY A 367 -4.50 9.65 13.15
C GLY A 367 -5.82 9.31 13.83
N ARG A 368 -6.72 8.62 13.11
CA ARG A 368 -7.98 8.13 13.67
C ARG A 368 -7.76 7.10 14.78
N TYR A 369 -6.85 6.16 14.57
CA TYR A 369 -6.51 5.13 15.55
C TYR A 369 -6.04 5.76 16.87
N LEU A 370 -5.10 6.70 16.81
CA LEU A 370 -4.57 7.41 17.97
C LEU A 370 -5.62 8.29 18.67
N ASN A 371 -6.46 9.00 17.91
CA ASN A 371 -7.59 9.75 18.45
C ASN A 371 -8.55 8.83 19.22
N GLY A 372 -8.86 7.64 18.68
CA GLY A 372 -9.69 6.62 19.34
C GLY A 372 -9.09 6.10 20.64
N ARG A 373 -7.76 6.15 20.80
CA ARG A 373 -7.04 5.79 22.03
C ARG A 373 -6.77 6.97 22.97
N GLY A 374 -7.27 8.17 22.64
CA GLY A 374 -7.11 9.38 23.46
C GLY A 374 -5.82 10.17 23.22
N CYS A 375 -4.93 9.73 22.33
CA CYS A 375 -3.72 10.46 21.92
C CYS A 375 -4.08 11.55 20.89
N THR A 376 -4.84 12.55 21.35
CA THR A 376 -5.57 13.47 20.46
C THR A 376 -4.66 14.45 19.73
N GLU A 377 -3.55 14.87 20.34
CA GLU A 377 -2.61 15.81 19.71
C GLU A 377 -1.90 15.17 18.51
N GLU A 378 -1.26 14.03 18.73
CA GLU A 378 -0.60 13.25 17.67
C GLU A 378 -1.63 12.72 16.65
N GLY A 379 -2.78 12.23 17.14
CA GLY A 379 -3.85 11.73 16.29
C GLY A 379 -4.41 12.81 15.35
N SER A 380 -4.62 14.03 15.86
CA SER A 380 -5.07 15.17 15.04
C SER A 380 -4.00 15.60 14.05
N LYS A 381 -2.73 15.66 14.44
CA LYS A 381 -1.61 15.98 13.55
C LYS A 381 -1.56 15.04 12.34
N TYR A 382 -1.59 13.72 12.55
CA TYR A 382 -1.50 12.77 11.44
C TYR A 382 -2.77 12.75 10.58
N LEU A 383 -3.95 12.83 11.21
CA LEU A 383 -5.21 12.92 10.47
C LEU A 383 -5.19 14.14 9.54
N GLN A 384 -4.83 15.31 10.06
CA GLN A 384 -4.81 16.55 9.28
C GLN A 384 -3.72 16.57 8.22
N ALA A 385 -2.55 15.98 8.49
CA ALA A 385 -1.52 15.79 7.46
C ALA A 385 -2.06 14.95 6.30
N GLY A 386 -2.73 13.83 6.59
CA GLY A 386 -3.31 12.96 5.55
C GLY A 386 -4.44 13.63 4.76
N LEU A 387 -5.29 14.43 5.41
CA LEU A 387 -6.32 15.23 4.73
C LEU A 387 -5.72 16.34 3.85
N THR A 388 -4.65 16.99 4.31
CA THR A 388 -3.90 17.99 3.54
C THR A 388 -3.31 17.38 2.27
N VAL A 389 -2.65 16.22 2.39
CA VAL A 389 -2.08 15.48 1.24
C VAL A 389 -3.18 15.09 0.26
N ALA A 390 -4.29 14.51 0.75
CA ALA A 390 -5.40 14.07 -0.10
C ALA A 390 -6.04 15.24 -0.87
N ARG A 391 -6.20 16.41 -0.22
CA ARG A 391 -6.71 17.62 -0.87
C ARG A 391 -5.88 18.02 -2.08
N ARG A 392 -4.55 18.01 -1.94
CA ARG A 392 -3.60 18.37 -3.00
C ARG A 392 -3.50 17.32 -4.09
N LEU A 393 -3.50 16.04 -3.70
CA LEU A 393 -3.44 14.92 -4.64
C LEU A 393 -4.65 14.89 -5.61
N PHE A 394 -5.83 15.30 -5.15
CA PHE A 394 -7.05 15.33 -5.96
C PHE A 394 -7.28 16.68 -6.69
N GLU A 395 -6.20 17.42 -6.93
CA GLU A 395 -6.16 18.64 -7.74
C GLU A 395 -5.16 18.45 -8.90
N GLU A 396 -5.35 19.19 -10.00
CA GLU A 396 -4.28 19.34 -11.00
C GLU A 396 -3.04 19.99 -10.35
N PRO A 397 -1.82 19.59 -10.72
CA PRO A 397 -1.46 18.74 -11.86
C PRO A 397 -1.48 17.22 -11.56
N TYR A 398 -1.82 16.78 -10.36
CA TYR A 398 -1.76 15.37 -9.98
C TYR A 398 -2.98 14.57 -10.45
N LEU A 399 -4.19 15.14 -10.35
CA LEU A 399 -5.40 14.52 -10.90
C LEU A 399 -5.45 14.73 -12.41
N SER A 400 -5.48 13.63 -13.17
CA SER A 400 -5.61 13.65 -14.63
C SER A 400 -7.04 13.98 -15.05
N THR A 401 -7.23 15.18 -15.59
CA THR A 401 -8.50 15.66 -16.18
C THR A 401 -8.57 15.44 -17.70
N ASP A 402 -7.47 15.00 -18.32
CA ASP A 402 -7.40 14.72 -19.75
C ASP A 402 -8.11 13.40 -20.09
N ASP A 403 -9.10 13.47 -20.97
CA ASP A 403 -9.87 12.31 -21.48
C ASP A 403 -9.01 11.42 -22.40
N ALA A 404 -7.88 11.91 -22.93
CA ALA A 404 -6.95 11.11 -23.73
C ALA A 404 -5.96 10.29 -22.89
N HIS A 405 -5.87 10.57 -21.59
CA HIS A 405 -4.97 9.89 -20.66
C HIS A 405 -5.72 8.81 -19.87
N GLN A 406 -5.24 7.57 -19.90
CA GLN A 406 -5.89 6.42 -19.27
C GLN A 406 -5.72 6.40 -17.75
N GLY A 407 -4.62 6.92 -17.24
CA GLY A 407 -4.36 6.98 -15.79
C GLY A 407 -5.05 8.15 -15.09
N LEU A 408 -5.35 7.96 -13.80
CA LEU A 408 -6.09 8.88 -12.91
C LEU A 408 -5.15 9.80 -12.13
N ILE A 409 -4.12 9.27 -11.47
CA ILE A 409 -3.15 10.03 -10.70
C ILE A 409 -1.80 10.07 -11.42
N LEU A 410 -1.43 11.25 -11.90
CA LEU A 410 -0.22 11.54 -12.66
C LEU A 410 1.00 11.74 -11.77
N HIS A 411 2.18 11.68 -12.38
CA HIS A 411 3.49 11.81 -11.73
C HIS A 411 3.82 10.64 -10.79
N SER A 412 3.43 9.43 -11.20
CA SER A 412 3.88 8.19 -10.57
C SER A 412 5.26 7.78 -11.10
N ILE A 413 6.13 7.28 -10.23
CA ILE A 413 7.48 6.80 -10.63
C ILE A 413 7.63 5.34 -10.33
N TYR A 414 7.69 4.48 -11.34
CA TYR A 414 7.84 3.05 -11.17
C TYR A 414 9.26 2.61 -10.78
N HIS A 415 10.26 2.86 -11.64
CA HIS A 415 11.60 2.31 -11.44
C HIS A 415 12.69 3.22 -12.01
N ARG A 416 12.93 4.32 -11.31
CA ARG A 416 13.85 5.38 -11.75
C ARG A 416 15.26 4.89 -12.08
N PRO A 417 15.92 4.03 -11.27
CA PRO A 417 17.27 3.55 -11.57
C PRO A 417 17.40 2.73 -12.86
N ASN A 418 16.34 2.04 -13.29
CA ASN A 418 16.34 1.23 -14.52
C ASN A 418 15.88 2.02 -15.75
N GLY A 419 15.53 3.31 -15.59
CA GLY A 419 15.08 4.17 -16.69
C GLY A 419 13.76 3.72 -17.32
N TRP A 420 12.87 3.10 -16.56
CA TRP A 420 11.58 2.61 -17.07
C TRP A 420 10.51 3.69 -17.19
N ASP A 421 10.69 4.79 -16.47
CA ASP A 421 9.72 5.88 -16.39
C ASP A 421 9.86 6.80 -17.61
N HIS A 422 8.74 7.09 -18.28
CA HIS A 422 8.72 7.89 -19.49
C HIS A 422 9.13 9.34 -19.21
N VAL A 423 10.07 9.85 -20.02
CA VAL A 423 10.48 11.26 -20.03
C VAL A 423 9.88 11.91 -21.27
N PRO A 424 8.91 12.83 -21.12
CA PRO A 424 8.32 13.51 -22.27
C PRO A 424 9.35 14.31 -23.07
N GLU A 425 9.10 14.50 -24.36
CA GLU A 425 9.98 15.29 -25.23
C GLU A 425 10.22 16.71 -24.66
N GLY A 426 11.48 17.15 -24.66
CA GLY A 426 11.88 18.44 -24.13
C GLY A 426 12.02 18.49 -22.60
N ARG A 427 11.81 17.38 -21.88
CA ARG A 427 12.00 17.28 -20.42
C ARG A 427 13.28 16.53 -20.07
N SER A 428 13.80 16.78 -18.87
CA SER A 428 14.98 16.10 -18.32
C SER A 428 14.63 15.00 -17.31
N ILE A 429 13.37 14.99 -16.83
CA ILE A 429 12.88 14.05 -15.82
C ILE A 429 11.52 13.46 -16.22
N PRO A 430 11.18 12.26 -15.71
CA PRO A 430 9.88 11.65 -15.91
C PRO A 430 8.79 12.49 -15.24
N CYS A 431 7.69 12.71 -15.95
CA CYS A 431 6.53 13.39 -15.42
C CYS A 431 5.31 13.07 -16.30
N GLY A 432 4.11 13.26 -15.77
CA GLY A 432 2.87 13.15 -16.55
C GLY A 432 2.32 11.73 -16.70
N GLU A 433 3.01 10.69 -16.19
CA GLU A 433 2.50 9.32 -16.24
C GLU A 433 1.88 8.85 -14.92
N SER A 434 0.98 7.88 -15.02
CA SER A 434 0.30 7.22 -13.91
C SER A 434 0.78 5.77 -13.72
N SER A 435 0.38 5.18 -12.61
CA SER A 435 0.59 3.77 -12.29
C SER A 435 -0.70 3.12 -11.81
N MET A 436 -0.85 1.81 -12.05
CA MET A 436 -2.06 1.08 -11.68
C MET A 436 -2.26 1.03 -10.15
N TRP A 437 -1.16 0.96 -9.38
CA TRP A 437 -1.23 1.07 -7.91
C TRP A 437 -1.53 2.50 -7.44
N GLY A 438 -1.00 3.53 -8.11
CA GLY A 438 -1.29 4.92 -7.79
C GLY A 438 -2.78 5.24 -7.93
N ASP A 439 -3.37 4.82 -9.06
CA ASP A 439 -4.79 4.96 -9.34
C ASP A 439 -5.65 4.18 -8.32
N TYR A 440 -5.33 2.90 -8.08
CA TYR A 440 -6.07 2.10 -7.12
C TYR A 440 -6.01 2.68 -5.70
N HIS A 441 -4.83 3.09 -5.22
CA HIS A 441 -4.69 3.64 -3.88
C HIS A 441 -5.29 5.04 -3.75
N ALA A 442 -5.42 5.79 -4.84
CA ALA A 442 -6.20 7.03 -4.86
C ALA A 442 -7.70 6.76 -4.73
N LEU A 443 -8.22 5.72 -5.38
CA LEU A 443 -9.61 5.27 -5.21
C LEU A 443 -9.85 4.70 -3.81
N GLU A 444 -8.92 3.93 -3.27
CA GLU A 444 -8.99 3.39 -1.90
C GLU A 444 -9.02 4.52 -0.86
N LEU A 445 -8.16 5.54 -1.03
CA LEU A 445 -8.19 6.78 -0.25
C LEU A 445 -9.53 7.53 -0.44
N GLY A 446 -10.02 7.60 -1.67
CA GLY A 446 -11.30 8.23 -2.00
C GLY A 446 -12.49 7.55 -1.31
N VAL A 447 -12.52 6.22 -1.27
CA VAL A 447 -13.53 5.44 -0.52
C VAL A 447 -13.42 5.75 0.97
N LEU A 448 -12.22 5.69 1.56
CA LEU A 448 -12.00 6.01 2.96
C LEU A 448 -12.54 7.39 3.32
N LEU A 449 -12.19 8.42 2.55
CA LEU A 449 -12.64 9.79 2.75
C LEU A 449 -14.14 9.96 2.52
N HIS A 450 -14.70 9.33 1.49
CA HIS A 450 -16.13 9.37 1.22
C HIS A 450 -16.93 8.82 2.41
N ARG A 451 -16.50 7.69 2.98
CA ARG A 451 -17.18 7.09 4.13
C ARG A 451 -17.05 7.94 5.39
N LEU A 452 -15.89 8.54 5.62
CA LEU A 452 -15.68 9.51 6.71
C LEU A 452 -16.54 10.77 6.56
N ALA A 453 -16.78 11.23 5.33
CA ALA A 453 -17.60 12.42 5.04
C ALA A 453 -19.12 12.15 5.11
N THR A 454 -19.54 10.90 4.90
CA THR A 454 -20.97 10.53 4.78
C THR A 454 -21.49 9.64 5.90
N ASP A 455 -20.70 9.48 6.97
CA ASP A 455 -21.02 8.64 8.14
C ASP A 455 -21.41 7.19 7.76
N GLN A 456 -20.75 6.65 6.73
CA GLN A 456 -20.87 5.25 6.33
C GLN A 456 -19.95 4.34 7.17
N PRO A 457 -20.19 3.02 7.23
CA PRO A 457 -19.30 2.09 7.93
C PRO A 457 -17.85 2.26 7.53
N TYR A 458 -16.95 2.41 8.50
CA TYR A 458 -15.54 2.69 8.27
C TYR A 458 -14.89 1.69 7.29
N TYR A 459 -14.07 2.17 6.36
CA TYR A 459 -13.40 1.31 5.38
C TYR A 459 -12.20 0.58 6.02
N ALA A 460 -12.37 -0.70 6.31
CA ALA A 460 -11.32 -1.62 6.74
C ALA A 460 -11.23 -2.81 5.77
N PHE A 461 -10.02 -3.29 5.47
CA PHE A 461 -9.82 -4.36 4.47
C PHE A 461 -10.50 -5.69 4.84
N PHE A 462 -10.91 -5.84 6.10
CA PHE A 462 -11.47 -7.06 6.65
C PHE A 462 -12.98 -7.09 6.84
N GLY A 463 -13.66 -5.99 6.52
CA GLY A 463 -15.11 -5.82 6.66
C GLY A 463 -15.56 -5.43 8.05
#